data_AF-A0A7C6YZ26-F1
#
_entry.id   AF-A0A7C6YZ26-F1
#
_cell.length_a   1.000
_cell.length_b   1.000
_cell.length_c   1.000
_cell.angle_alpha   90.00
_cell.angle_beta   90.00
_cell.angle_gamma   90.00
#
_symmetry.space_group_name_H-M   'P 1'
#
loop_
_entity.id
_entity.type
_entity.pdbx_description
1 polymer ?
#
loop_
_entity_poly.entity_id
_entity_poly.type
_entity_poly.pdbx_seq_one_letter_code
_entity_poly.pdbx_strand_id
1 'polypeptide(L)'
;MSINNLKNQIRNKDIKPLYLFYGPEEYLKKYYINSIEEIIIDKNLQTLNKVMLDDKVDVSQIIDNCDTLPVFSERKLVLVKNSGFFKGGGKKEETEKLVDYLKDVPPFTCLIFYEEDIDKRLRIYKTVNK
;
A
#
# COMPACT_ATOMS: atom_id res chain seq x y z
N MET A 1 -12.44 1.85 -1.28
CA MET A 1 -12.83 0.60 -0.57
C MET A 1 -13.64 0.94 0.67
N SER A 2 -14.75 0.23 0.96
CA SER A 2 -15.48 0.38 2.22
C SER A 2 -14.88 -0.50 3.32
N ILE A 3 -15.03 -0.10 4.59
CA ILE A 3 -14.53 -0.87 5.74
C ILE A 3 -15.11 -2.28 5.82
N ASN A 4 -16.37 -2.47 5.39
CA ASN A 4 -17.00 -3.79 5.36
C ASN A 4 -16.35 -4.71 4.32
N ASN A 5 -15.92 -4.16 3.18
CA ASN A 5 -15.20 -4.92 2.17
C ASN A 5 -13.82 -5.37 2.70
N LEU A 6 -13.09 -4.47 3.38
CA LEU A 6 -11.82 -4.81 4.03
C LEU A 6 -11.98 -5.93 5.06
N LYS A 7 -12.99 -5.84 5.94
CA LYS A 7 -13.28 -6.89 6.92
C LYS A 7 -13.54 -8.25 6.26
N ASN A 8 -14.27 -8.26 5.14
CA ASN A 8 -14.53 -9.48 4.39
C ASN A 8 -13.25 -10.05 3.75
N GLN A 9 -12.39 -9.20 3.19
CA GLN A 9 -11.10 -9.61 2.63
C GLN A 9 -10.19 -10.24 3.69
N ILE A 10 -10.06 -9.59 4.86
CA ILE A 10 -9.29 -10.10 6.01
C ILE A 10 -9.86 -11.43 6.48
N ARG A 11 -11.18 -11.53 6.68
CA ARG A 11 -11.85 -12.77 7.12
C ARG A 11 -11.63 -13.92 6.15
N ASN A 12 -11.67 -13.65 4.85
CA ASN A 12 -11.53 -14.66 3.80
C ASN A 12 -10.06 -14.92 3.42
N LYS A 13 -9.10 -14.21 4.05
CA LYS A 13 -7.68 -14.19 3.66
C LYS A 13 -7.44 -13.83 2.18
N ASP A 14 -8.37 -13.11 1.57
CA ASP A 14 -8.28 -12.62 0.19
C ASP A 14 -7.70 -11.21 0.20
N ILE A 15 -6.40 -11.14 0.49
CA ILE A 15 -5.66 -9.87 0.55
C ILE A 15 -5.28 -9.42 -0.86
N LYS A 16 -5.67 -8.19 -1.20
CA LYS A 16 -5.42 -7.58 -2.51
C LYS A 16 -3.99 -7.01 -2.60
N PRO A 17 -3.47 -6.82 -3.83
CA PRO A 17 -2.13 -6.27 -4.01
C PRO A 17 -1.98 -4.81 -3.61
N LEU A 18 -3.08 -4.06 -3.46
CA LEU A 18 -3.05 -2.62 -3.26
C LEU A 18 -4.13 -2.14 -2.30
N TYR A 19 -3.73 -1.31 -1.34
CA TYR A 19 -4.60 -0.65 -0.38
C TYR A 19 -4.24 0.83 -0.20
N LEU A 20 -5.25 1.64 0.12
CA LEU A 20 -5.09 3.02 0.54
C LEU A 20 -5.88 3.25 1.84
N PHE A 21 -5.17 3.57 2.91
CA PHE A 21 -5.70 3.96 4.21
C PHE A 21 -5.49 5.46 4.40
N TYR A 22 -6.56 6.18 4.73
CA TYR A 22 -6.54 7.61 5.03
C TYR A 22 -7.61 7.99 6.04
N GLY A 23 -7.50 9.18 6.63
CA GLY A 23 -8.45 9.69 7.63
C GLY A 23 -7.88 9.73 9.04
N PRO A 24 -8.64 10.31 10.00
CA PRO A 24 -8.17 10.61 11.35
C PRO A 24 -8.08 9.38 12.27
N GLU A 25 -8.66 8.23 11.90
CA GLU A 25 -8.73 7.04 12.75
C GLU A 25 -7.42 6.23 12.75
N GLU A 26 -6.33 6.82 13.28
CA GLU A 26 -4.99 6.24 13.37
C GLU A 26 -4.96 4.82 13.96
N TYR A 27 -5.67 4.61 15.06
CA TYR A 27 -5.75 3.29 15.72
C TYR A 27 -6.32 2.24 14.77
N LEU A 28 -7.39 2.60 14.05
CA LEU A 28 -8.11 1.68 13.17
C LEU A 28 -7.29 1.34 11.92
N LYS A 29 -6.60 2.33 11.33
CA LYS A 29 -5.67 2.10 10.22
C LYS A 29 -4.56 1.13 10.64
N LYS A 30 -3.93 1.36 11.79
CA LYS A 30 -2.87 0.48 12.33
C LYS A 30 -3.37 -0.94 12.61
N TYR A 31 -4.55 -1.05 13.22
CA TYR A 31 -5.17 -2.34 13.51
C TYR A 31 -5.32 -3.20 12.26
N TYR A 32 -5.92 -2.67 11.19
CA TYR A 32 -6.12 -3.44 9.97
C TYR A 32 -4.84 -3.72 9.19
N ILE A 33 -3.87 -2.80 9.19
CA ILE A 33 -2.57 -3.05 8.55
C ILE A 33 -1.86 -4.21 9.26
N ASN A 34 -1.88 -4.23 10.59
CA ASN A 34 -1.32 -5.34 11.35
C ASN A 34 -2.06 -6.65 11.07
N SER A 35 -3.41 -6.63 10.96
CA SER A 35 -4.17 -7.82 10.57
C SER A 35 -3.83 -8.31 9.17
N ILE A 36 -3.60 -7.41 8.21
CA ILE A 36 -3.13 -7.78 6.87
C ILE A 36 -1.75 -8.43 6.97
N GLU A 37 -0.80 -7.78 7.64
CA GLU A 37 0.56 -8.27 7.83
C GLU A 37 0.60 -9.68 8.42
N GLU A 38 -0.16 -9.94 9.47
CA GLU A 38 -0.26 -11.25 10.13
C GLU A 38 -0.86 -12.34 9.22
N ILE A 39 -1.68 -11.96 8.23
CA ILE A 39 -2.24 -12.92 7.26
C ILE A 39 -1.22 -13.27 6.18
N ILE A 40 -0.43 -12.30 5.71
CA ILE A 40 0.39 -12.47 4.50
C ILE A 40 1.85 -12.80 4.76
N ILE A 41 2.36 -12.55 5.96
CA ILE A 41 3.78 -12.78 6.29
C ILE A 41 3.89 -13.49 7.63
N ASP A 42 4.60 -14.62 7.63
CA ASP A 42 4.98 -15.30 8.86
C ASP A 42 5.80 -14.40 9.76
N LYS A 43 5.54 -14.45 11.07
CA LYS A 43 6.20 -13.59 12.07
C LYS A 43 7.74 -13.63 12.00
N ASN A 44 8.30 -14.79 11.68
CA ASN A 44 9.75 -14.99 11.58
C ASN A 44 10.37 -14.37 10.31
N LEU A 45 9.55 -14.05 9.31
CA LEU A 45 9.95 -13.54 8.01
C LEU A 45 9.59 -12.06 7.81
N GLN A 46 8.95 -11.43 8.80
CA GLN A 46 8.54 -10.03 8.75
C GLN A 46 9.68 -9.08 8.40
N THR A 47 10.83 -9.22 9.05
CA THR A 47 11.99 -8.35 8.83
C THR A 47 12.57 -8.45 7.41
N LEU A 48 12.34 -9.56 6.71
CA LEU A 48 12.82 -9.80 5.35
C LEU A 48 11.80 -9.38 4.29
N ASN A 49 10.51 -9.48 4.61
CA ASN A 49 9.41 -9.33 3.65
C ASN A 49 8.55 -8.09 3.88
N LYS A 50 8.95 -7.22 4.82
CA LYS A 50 8.28 -5.95 5.10
C LYS A 50 9.21 -4.79 4.83
N VAL A 51 8.75 -3.85 4.02
CA VAL A 51 9.42 -2.58 3.77
C VAL A 51 8.51 -1.46 4.25
N MET A 52 9.07 -0.55 5.05
CA MET A 52 8.42 0.70 5.40
C MET A 52 9.16 1.86 4.75
N LEU A 53 8.42 2.67 4.00
CA LEU A 53 8.87 3.91 3.40
C LEU A 53 8.07 5.04 4.05
N ASP A 54 8.74 6.10 4.49
CA ASP A 54 8.12 7.19 5.25
C ASP A 54 8.75 8.50 4.80
N ASP A 55 7.92 9.50 4.52
CA ASP A 55 8.26 10.86 4.07
C ASP A 55 9.26 10.96 2.88
N LYS A 56 8.99 11.85 1.92
CA LYS A 56 9.90 12.11 0.78
C LYS A 56 10.31 10.85 0.00
N VAL A 57 9.37 9.94 -0.19
CA VAL A 57 9.60 8.67 -0.89
C VAL A 57 9.57 8.90 -2.40
N ASP A 58 10.59 8.39 -3.10
CA ASP A 58 10.64 8.45 -4.56
C ASP A 58 9.78 7.35 -5.20
N VAL A 59 9.15 7.68 -6.33
CA VAL A 59 8.31 6.71 -7.07
C VAL A 59 9.11 5.47 -7.49
N SER A 60 10.35 5.65 -7.96
CA SER A 60 11.21 4.52 -8.31
C SER A 60 11.47 3.62 -7.11
N GLN A 61 11.71 4.18 -5.92
CA GLN A 61 11.92 3.39 -4.72
C GLN A 61 10.71 2.54 -4.35
N ILE A 62 9.49 3.06 -4.52
CA ILE A 62 8.26 2.28 -4.30
C ILE A 62 8.20 1.10 -5.28
N ILE A 63 8.40 1.38 -6.57
CA ILE A 63 8.34 0.38 -7.64
C ILE A 63 9.39 -0.71 -7.42
N ASP A 64 10.65 -0.34 -7.22
CA ASP A 64 11.76 -1.28 -7.02
C ASP A 64 11.50 -2.22 -5.83
N ASN A 65 10.93 -1.68 -4.74
CA ASN A 65 10.58 -2.49 -3.58
C ASN A 65 9.41 -3.43 -3.85
N CYS A 66 8.43 -3.01 -4.66
CA CYS A 66 7.29 -3.85 -5.02
C CYS A 66 7.66 -4.94 -6.04
N ASP A 67 8.64 -4.71 -6.90
CA ASP A 67 9.11 -5.67 -7.91
C ASP A 67 10.10 -6.69 -7.35
N THR A 68 10.71 -6.40 -6.20
CA THR A 68 11.62 -7.33 -5.54
C THR A 68 10.85 -8.49 -4.91
N LEU A 69 11.18 -9.71 -5.33
CA LEU A 69 10.54 -10.94 -4.84
C LEU A 69 10.64 -11.10 -3.31
N PRO A 70 9.61 -11.67 -2.67
CA PRO A 70 9.67 -12.06 -1.27
C PRO A 70 10.73 -13.14 -1.03
N VAL A 71 11.34 -13.09 0.15
CA VAL A 71 12.40 -14.01 0.60
C VAL A 71 11.77 -15.05 1.50
N PHE A 72 11.75 -16.31 1.05
CA PHE A 72 11.16 -17.45 1.75
C PHE A 72 9.68 -17.27 2.15
N SER A 73 8.96 -16.37 1.47
CA SER A 73 7.55 -16.04 1.71
C SER A 73 6.80 -16.01 0.38
N GLU A 74 5.49 -16.26 0.40
CA GLU A 74 4.65 -16.09 -0.79
C GLU A 74 4.35 -14.63 -1.09
N ARG A 75 4.40 -13.77 -0.06
CA ARG A 75 4.06 -12.36 -0.16
C ARG A 75 5.05 -11.43 0.51
N LYS A 76 5.08 -10.20 -0.02
CA LYS A 76 5.84 -9.05 0.48
C LYS A 76 4.87 -7.91 0.83
N LEU A 77 5.15 -7.20 1.92
CA LEU A 77 4.44 -6.00 2.33
C LEU A 77 5.31 -4.76 2.07
N VAL A 78 4.78 -3.80 1.33
CA VAL A 78 5.39 -2.47 1.15
C VAL A 78 4.42 -1.45 1.74
N LEU A 79 4.79 -0.83 2.85
CA LEU A 79 4.01 0.20 3.52
C LEU A 79 4.64 1.56 3.24
N VAL A 80 3.90 2.43 2.54
CA VAL A 80 4.32 3.81 2.23
C VAL A 80 3.49 4.77 3.06
N LYS A 81 4.15 5.53 3.93
CA LYS A 81 3.52 6.54 4.80
C LYS A 81 3.80 7.93 4.27
N ASN A 82 2.78 8.79 4.38
CA ASN A 82 2.89 10.23 4.12
C ASN A 82 3.59 10.54 2.79
N SER A 83 3.21 9.83 1.73
CA SER A 83 3.91 9.92 0.45
C SER A 83 3.74 11.29 -0.22
N GLY A 84 2.66 12.00 0.11
CA GLY A 84 2.30 13.28 -0.50
C GLY A 84 1.70 13.18 -1.89
N PHE A 85 1.79 12.03 -2.58
CA PHE A 85 1.23 11.83 -3.93
C PHE A 85 -0.29 12.00 -3.97
N PHE A 86 -0.97 11.66 -2.88
CA PHE A 86 -2.42 11.80 -2.76
C PHE A 86 -2.89 13.22 -2.43
N LYS A 87 -1.96 14.19 -2.27
CA LYS A 87 -2.27 15.62 -2.10
C LYS A 87 -1.74 16.49 -3.25
N GLY A 88 -1.29 15.88 -4.35
CA GLY A 88 -0.71 16.61 -5.49
C GLY A 88 0.76 16.98 -5.28
N GLY A 89 1.42 16.37 -4.29
CA GLY A 89 2.87 16.40 -4.16
C GLY A 89 3.56 15.50 -5.19
N GLY A 90 4.87 15.70 -5.37
CA GLY A 90 5.69 15.00 -6.35
C GLY A 90 5.68 15.66 -7.73
N LYS A 91 6.61 15.26 -8.60
CA LYS A 91 6.62 15.73 -9.99
C LYS A 91 5.49 15.06 -10.76
N LYS A 92 4.93 15.79 -11.74
CA LYS A 92 3.81 15.29 -12.55
C LYS A 92 4.15 13.97 -13.26
N GLU A 93 5.32 13.90 -13.90
CA GLU A 93 5.79 12.72 -14.63
C GLU A 93 5.97 11.50 -13.72
N GLU A 94 6.53 11.70 -12.52
CA GLU A 94 6.69 10.64 -11.52
C GLU A 94 5.33 10.14 -11.01
N THR A 95 4.40 11.06 -10.75
CA THR A 95 3.04 10.70 -10.32
C THR A 95 2.29 9.93 -11.40
N GLU A 96 2.48 10.29 -12.68
CA GLU A 96 1.89 9.55 -13.81
C GLU A 96 2.48 8.14 -13.93
N LYS A 97 3.81 7.99 -13.78
CA LYS A 97 4.48 6.68 -13.73
C LYS A 97 3.92 5.81 -12.59
N LEU A 98 3.77 6.38 -11.40
CA LEU A 98 3.18 5.66 -10.26
C LEU A 98 1.74 5.25 -10.56
N VAL A 99 0.92 6.15 -11.08
CA VAL A 99 -0.48 5.86 -11.45
C VAL A 99 -0.58 4.69 -12.42
N ASP A 100 0.29 4.63 -13.42
CA ASP A 100 0.25 3.56 -14.40
C ASP A 100 0.73 2.23 -13.79
N TYR A 101 1.75 2.26 -12.93
CA TYR A 101 2.21 1.09 -12.16
C TYR A 101 1.13 0.53 -11.23
N LEU A 102 0.38 1.38 -10.52
CA LEU A 102 -0.65 0.95 -9.56
C LEU A 102 -1.82 0.17 -10.18
N LYS A 103 -1.94 0.16 -11.52
CA LYS A 103 -2.95 -0.64 -12.22
C LYS A 103 -2.63 -2.13 -12.24
N ASP A 104 -1.35 -2.48 -12.10
CA ASP A 104 -0.86 -3.86 -12.22
C ASP A 104 0.28 -4.11 -11.22
N VAL A 105 -0.03 -3.93 -9.94
CA VAL A 105 0.91 -4.24 -8.85
C VAL A 105 1.14 -5.76 -8.83
N PRO A 106 2.39 -6.24 -8.72
CA PRO A 106 2.70 -7.66 -8.70
C PRO A 106 1.85 -8.42 -7.65
N PRO A 107 1.30 -9.60 -7.99
CA PRO A 107 0.35 -10.30 -7.12
C PRO A 107 0.96 -10.79 -5.80
N PHE A 108 2.29 -10.96 -5.76
CA PHE A 108 3.03 -11.30 -4.54
C PHE A 108 3.23 -10.08 -3.62
N THR A 109 3.01 -8.86 -4.10
CA THR A 109 3.19 -7.64 -3.32
C THR A 109 1.85 -7.13 -2.80
N CYS A 110 1.82 -6.83 -1.51
CA CYS A 110 0.78 -6.02 -0.88
C CYS A 110 1.34 -4.62 -0.64
N LEU A 111 1.02 -3.68 -1.52
CA LEU A 111 1.36 -2.28 -1.38
C LEU A 111 0.26 -1.56 -0.58
N ILE A 112 0.65 -0.88 0.49
CA ILE A 112 -0.26 -0.12 1.34
C ILE A 112 0.21 1.33 1.38
N PHE A 113 -0.65 2.24 0.94
CA PHE A 113 -0.49 3.67 1.23
C PHE A 113 -1.19 4.03 2.54
N TYR A 114 -0.48 4.76 3.38
CA TYR A 114 -0.94 5.29 4.64
C TYR A 114 -0.82 6.80 4.61
N GLU A 115 -1.94 7.48 4.46
CA GLU A 115 -2.00 8.93 4.37
C GLU A 115 -2.81 9.49 5.53
N GLU A 116 -2.54 10.73 5.93
CA GLU A 116 -3.41 11.45 6.86
C GLU A 116 -4.68 11.92 6.15
N ASP A 117 -4.51 12.53 4.98
CA ASP A 117 -5.57 13.13 4.20
C ASP A 117 -5.23 13.07 2.69
N ILE A 118 -6.24 13.22 1.83
CA ILE A 118 -6.15 12.98 0.39
C ILE A 118 -7.02 13.96 -0.42
N ASP A 119 -6.62 14.26 -1.65
CA ASP A 119 -7.47 14.92 -2.64
C ASP A 119 -8.10 13.88 -3.58
N LYS A 120 -9.40 13.62 -3.36
CA LYS A 120 -10.20 12.65 -4.13
C LYS A 120 -10.37 13.00 -5.61
N ARG A 121 -10.04 14.22 -6.02
CA ARG A 121 -10.12 14.64 -7.43
C ARG A 121 -8.94 14.11 -8.26
N LEU A 122 -7.83 13.77 -7.60
CA LEU A 122 -6.60 13.33 -8.26
C LEU A 122 -6.76 11.97 -8.95
N ARG A 123 -6.02 11.80 -10.05
CA ARG A 123 -6.01 10.56 -10.83
C ARG A 123 -5.48 9.38 -10.04
N ILE A 124 -4.49 9.59 -9.16
CA ILE A 124 -3.96 8.53 -8.30
C ILE A 124 -5.01 7.97 -7.35
N TYR A 125 -5.78 8.82 -6.68
CA TYR A 125 -6.90 8.36 -5.85
C TYR A 125 -7.90 7.54 -6.66
N LYS A 126 -8.30 8.03 -7.83
CA LYS A 126 -9.25 7.34 -8.72
C LYS A 126 -8.73 5.99 -9.24
N THR A 127 -7.40 5.83 -9.29
CA THR A 127 -6.77 4.58 -9.74
C THR A 127 -6.79 3.54 -8.63
N VAL A 128 -6.49 3.95 -7.39
CA VAL A 128 -6.50 3.06 -6.22
C VAL A 128 -7.91 2.74 -5.72
N ASN A 129 -8.85 3.66 -5.86
CA ASN A 129 -10.23 3.51 -5.37
C ASN A 129 -11.21 2.90 -6.41
N LYS A 130 -10.70 2.13 -7.37
CA LYS A 130 -11.54 1.25 -8.20
C LYS A 130 -11.89 -0.01 -7.42
#